data_AF-A0AAD6YHL4-F1
#
_entry.id   AF-A0AAD6YHL4-F1
#
_cell.length_a   1.000
_cell.length_b   1.000
_cell.length_c   1.000
_cell.angle_alpha   90.00
_cell.angle_beta   90.00
_cell.angle_gamma   90.00
#
_symmetry.space_group_name_H-M   'P 1'
#
loop_
_entity.id
_entity.type
_entity.pdbx_description
1 polymer ?
#
loop_
_entity_poly.entity_id
_entity_poly.type
_entity_poly.pdbx_seq_one_letter_code
_entity_poly.pdbx_strand_id
1 'polypeptide(L)'
;SDGFVAACGCTGDSTKYPTAAMSQMAYGSSTAFGPACGKCFNLTLLNTYTSDPPFIPNVVKSIVIKVTDLCPLSEAGWCDGTQTKKNPGNQYINFDLAYPSPAIPGDFFPSNESYYGYTDFGVWNVSYETVSCTNWNGWKNAAALGSVTNLGNESVCCPANPTGNPNDTCPSYSDDNRLPPNTATGASIARLLPIPITLVALFVIANLFGS
;
A
#
# COMPACT_ATOMS: atom_id res chain seq x y z
N SER A 1 9.19 7.03 0.80
CA SER A 1 8.24 8.15 0.96
C SER A 1 7.75 8.13 2.40
N ASP A 2 8.18 9.09 3.23
CA ASP A 2 7.72 9.21 4.62
C ASP A 2 6.40 10.01 4.66
N GLY A 3 5.46 9.60 5.50
CA GLY A 3 4.21 10.32 5.76
C GLY A 3 3.14 10.25 4.66
N PHE A 4 3.32 9.46 3.61
CA PHE A 4 2.30 9.28 2.56
C PHE A 4 1.09 8.48 3.05
N VAL A 5 -0.10 8.86 2.62
CA VAL A 5 -1.34 8.14 2.89
C VAL A 5 -1.72 7.31 1.66
N ALA A 6 -1.59 6.00 1.80
CA ALA A 6 -1.84 5.00 0.76
C ALA A 6 -3.32 4.60 0.64
N ALA A 7 -3.64 3.62 -0.22
CA ALA A 7 -5.02 3.25 -0.54
C ALA A 7 -5.90 2.87 0.68
N CYS A 8 -5.31 2.34 1.76
CA CYS A 8 -6.05 2.05 2.99
C CYS A 8 -6.40 3.29 3.82
N GLY A 9 -5.81 4.44 3.54
CA GLY A 9 -5.97 5.63 4.39
C GLY A 9 -5.31 5.48 5.76
N CYS A 10 -4.33 4.58 5.92
CA CYS A 10 -3.57 4.44 7.18
C CYS A 10 -2.86 5.75 7.53
N THR A 11 -2.59 5.97 8.82
CA THR A 11 -1.81 7.14 9.25
C THR A 11 -0.44 7.18 8.56
N GLY A 12 0.04 8.37 8.18
CA GLY A 12 1.33 8.50 7.48
C GLY A 12 2.51 7.93 8.27
N ASP A 13 2.44 7.92 9.60
CA ASP A 13 3.44 7.31 10.48
C ASP A 13 3.57 5.79 10.32
N SER A 14 2.58 5.11 9.71
CA SER A 14 2.70 3.69 9.37
C SER A 14 3.83 3.42 8.37
N THR A 15 4.20 4.40 7.53
CA THR A 15 5.28 4.29 6.53
C THR A 15 6.67 4.17 7.14
N LYS A 16 6.82 4.45 8.44
CA LYS A 16 8.06 4.28 9.20
C LYS A 16 8.30 2.83 9.65
N TYR A 17 7.39 1.93 9.32
CA TYR A 17 7.40 0.51 9.70
C TYR A 17 7.11 -0.37 8.49
N PRO A 18 7.39 -1.70 8.54
CA PRO A 18 7.26 -2.56 7.38
C PRO A 18 5.83 -2.60 6.85
N THR A 19 5.60 -2.07 5.66
CA THR A 19 4.30 -2.10 5.00
C THR A 19 4.39 -2.72 3.62
N ALA A 20 3.25 -3.12 3.09
CA ALA A 20 3.15 -3.62 1.73
C ALA A 20 1.85 -3.17 1.06
N ALA A 21 1.90 -3.09 -0.27
CA ALA A 21 0.71 -3.13 -1.10
C ALA A 21 0.34 -4.60 -1.39
N MET A 22 -0.94 -4.93 -1.44
CA MET A 22 -1.41 -6.29 -1.74
C MET A 22 -2.09 -6.32 -3.12
N SER A 23 -1.91 -7.40 -3.90
CA SER A 23 -2.57 -7.55 -5.21
C SER A 23 -4.09 -7.41 -5.08
N GLN A 24 -4.70 -6.65 -6.01
CA GLN A 24 -6.11 -6.21 -5.96
C GLN A 24 -7.11 -7.28 -5.53
N MET A 25 -7.00 -8.50 -6.05
CA MET A 25 -7.94 -9.58 -5.73
C MET A 25 -7.79 -10.12 -4.30
N ALA A 26 -6.58 -10.09 -3.73
CA ALA A 26 -6.33 -10.41 -2.33
C ALA A 26 -6.57 -9.22 -1.41
N TYR A 27 -6.32 -8.00 -1.89
CA TYR A 27 -6.67 -6.75 -1.22
C TYR A 27 -8.19 -6.64 -1.00
N GLY A 28 -8.96 -7.16 -1.95
CA GLY A 28 -10.42 -7.27 -1.91
C GLY A 28 -11.13 -5.97 -2.28
N SER A 29 -10.46 -5.09 -3.04
CA SER A 29 -11.06 -3.86 -3.55
C SER A 29 -10.36 -3.34 -4.80
N SER A 30 -11.11 -2.85 -5.80
CA SER A 30 -10.55 -2.14 -6.97
C SER A 30 -10.31 -0.65 -6.73
N THR A 31 -10.86 -0.08 -5.65
CA THR A 31 -10.77 1.35 -5.36
C THR A 31 -10.75 1.62 -3.86
N ALA A 32 -10.02 2.66 -3.42
CA ALA A 32 -9.87 3.02 -2.02
C ALA A 32 -9.40 1.83 -1.14
N PHE A 33 -10.05 1.61 0.01
CA PHE A 33 -9.69 0.56 0.96
C PHE A 33 -10.36 -0.79 0.64
N GLY A 34 -9.79 -1.88 1.14
CA GLY A 34 -10.36 -3.22 1.03
C GLY A 34 -10.18 -4.03 2.31
N PRO A 35 -10.79 -5.23 2.43
CA PRO A 35 -10.70 -6.07 3.62
C PRO A 35 -9.29 -6.49 4.04
N ALA A 36 -8.29 -6.31 3.17
CA ALA A 36 -6.89 -6.51 3.55
C ALA A 36 -6.29 -5.35 4.35
N CYS A 37 -6.88 -4.16 4.28
CA CYS A 37 -6.35 -2.99 4.96
C CYS A 37 -6.17 -3.19 6.45
N GLY A 38 -4.98 -2.82 6.94
CA GLY A 38 -4.60 -2.97 8.34
C GLY A 38 -4.23 -4.38 8.77
N LYS A 39 -4.44 -5.43 7.93
CA LYS A 39 -4.03 -6.80 8.26
C LYS A 39 -2.52 -6.92 8.29
N CYS A 40 -2.02 -7.76 9.19
CA CYS A 40 -0.60 -8.05 9.30
C CYS A 40 -0.28 -9.48 8.88
N PHE A 41 0.83 -9.63 8.16
CA PHE A 41 1.29 -10.90 7.64
C PHE A 41 2.74 -11.10 8.01
N ASN A 42 3.09 -12.29 8.49
CA ASN A 42 4.48 -12.71 8.60
C ASN A 42 4.90 -13.34 7.26
N LEU A 43 5.80 -12.66 6.54
CA LEU A 43 6.33 -13.11 5.25
C LEU A 43 7.68 -13.76 5.49
N THR A 44 7.90 -14.96 4.95
CA THR A 44 9.16 -15.70 5.07
C THR A 44 9.74 -15.97 3.69
N LEU A 45 10.98 -15.53 3.46
CA LEU A 45 11.66 -15.72 2.17
C LEU A 45 11.96 -17.20 1.91
N LEU A 46 11.60 -17.67 0.72
CA LEU A 46 11.83 -19.06 0.29
C LEU A 46 12.95 -19.15 -0.74
N ASN A 47 12.80 -18.43 -1.86
CA ASN A 47 13.77 -18.43 -2.95
C ASN A 47 13.49 -17.29 -3.94
N THR A 48 14.45 -17.01 -4.82
CA THR A 48 14.23 -16.21 -6.03
C THR A 48 14.30 -17.13 -7.24
N TYR A 49 13.32 -17.01 -8.13
CA TYR A 49 13.24 -17.83 -9.35
C TYR A 49 13.64 -17.04 -10.60
N THR A 50 13.85 -15.73 -10.46
CA THR A 50 14.30 -14.82 -11.51
C THR A 50 15.82 -14.81 -11.69
N SER A 51 16.56 -15.36 -10.73
CA SER A 51 17.99 -15.64 -10.84
C SER A 51 18.24 -16.95 -11.57
N ASP A 52 19.41 -17.06 -12.23
CA ASP A 52 19.87 -18.28 -12.88
C ASP A 52 21.26 -18.67 -12.36
N PRO A 53 21.40 -19.80 -11.64
CA PRO A 53 20.32 -20.65 -11.12
C PRO A 53 19.44 -19.93 -10.06
N PRO A 54 18.26 -20.47 -9.71
CA PRO A 54 17.45 -19.93 -8.62
C PRO A 54 18.22 -19.82 -7.29
N PHE A 55 18.15 -18.66 -6.65
CA PHE A 55 18.79 -18.42 -5.35
C PHE A 55 17.93 -18.93 -4.19
N ILE A 56 18.51 -19.80 -3.36
CA ILE A 56 17.93 -20.25 -2.10
C ILE A 56 18.79 -19.70 -0.97
N PRO A 57 18.23 -18.89 -0.05
CA PRO A 57 19.00 -18.30 1.03
C PRO A 57 19.41 -19.35 2.07
N ASN A 58 20.67 -19.30 2.52
CA ASN A 58 21.17 -20.17 3.58
C ASN A 58 20.60 -19.82 4.97
N VAL A 59 20.07 -18.60 5.12
CA VAL A 59 19.43 -18.12 6.34
C VAL A 59 18.01 -17.69 5.98
N VAL A 60 17.03 -18.31 6.63
CA VAL A 60 15.62 -17.96 6.47
C VAL A 60 15.37 -16.64 7.18
N LYS A 61 14.87 -15.65 6.44
CA LYS A 61 14.48 -14.34 6.97
C LYS A 61 12.97 -14.18 6.88
N SER A 62 12.39 -13.60 7.93
CA SER A 62 10.97 -13.29 8.00
C SER A 62 10.75 -11.86 8.46
N ILE A 63 9.64 -11.26 8.03
CA ILE A 63 9.23 -9.92 8.43
C ILE A 63 7.72 -9.86 8.58
N VAL A 64 7.26 -9.23 9.66
CA VAL A 64 5.84 -8.90 9.80
C VAL A 64 5.59 -7.57 9.11
N ILE A 65 4.75 -7.58 8.08
CA ILE A 65 4.27 -6.38 7.40
C ILE A 65 2.85 -6.03 7.82
N LYS A 66 2.45 -4.79 7.61
CA LYS A 66 1.04 -4.36 7.59
C LYS A 66 0.64 -3.98 6.16
N VAL A 67 -0.52 -4.44 5.70
CA VAL A 67 -1.07 -4.02 4.40
C VAL A 67 -1.64 -2.62 4.55
N THR A 68 -1.06 -1.67 3.83
CA THR A 68 -1.48 -0.26 3.85
C THR A 68 -1.88 0.25 2.48
N ASP A 69 -1.63 -0.52 1.43
CA ASP A 69 -1.80 -0.07 0.06
C ASP A 69 -2.34 -1.15 -0.87
N LEU A 70 -2.77 -0.70 -2.04
CA LEU A 70 -3.28 -1.51 -3.13
C LEU A 70 -2.22 -1.65 -4.22
N CYS A 71 -1.90 -2.88 -4.61
CA CYS A 71 -1.23 -3.12 -5.87
C CYS A 71 -2.30 -3.43 -6.94
N PRO A 72 -2.64 -2.46 -7.80
CA PRO A 72 -3.81 -2.56 -8.67
C PRO A 72 -3.66 -3.68 -9.70
N LEU A 73 -4.80 -4.22 -10.13
CA LEU A 73 -4.85 -5.19 -11.21
C LEU A 73 -4.39 -4.51 -12.50
N SER A 74 -3.43 -5.13 -13.19
CA SER A 74 -2.92 -4.70 -14.48
C SER A 74 -3.07 -5.83 -15.51
N GLU A 75 -2.92 -5.50 -16.80
CA GLU A 75 -2.92 -6.51 -17.86
C GLU A 75 -1.69 -7.44 -17.76
N ALA A 76 -0.58 -6.91 -17.26
CA ALA A 76 0.67 -7.62 -17.03
C ALA A 76 1.38 -7.07 -15.78
N GLY A 77 2.16 -7.91 -15.10
CA GLY A 77 2.96 -7.54 -13.94
C GLY A 77 2.74 -8.48 -12.76
N TRP A 78 3.34 -8.17 -11.60
CA TRP A 78 3.28 -9.07 -10.44
C TRP A 78 1.92 -9.09 -9.74
N CYS A 79 1.11 -8.05 -9.91
CA CYS A 79 -0.18 -7.88 -9.24
C CYS A 79 -1.38 -8.27 -10.11
N ASP A 80 -1.14 -8.86 -11.29
CA ASP A 80 -2.17 -9.24 -12.24
C ASP A 80 -2.89 -10.56 -11.90
N GLY A 81 -2.53 -11.19 -10.77
CA GLY A 81 -3.15 -12.41 -10.27
C GLY A 81 -4.65 -12.23 -9.96
N THR A 82 -5.46 -13.18 -10.39
CA THR A 82 -6.90 -13.24 -10.15
C THR A 82 -7.32 -14.54 -9.47
N GLN A 83 -8.61 -14.74 -9.21
CA GLN A 83 -9.10 -16.02 -8.67
C GLN A 83 -8.84 -17.21 -9.60
N THR A 84 -8.68 -16.96 -10.91
CA THR A 84 -8.55 -18.01 -11.94
C THR A 84 -7.25 -17.89 -12.75
N LYS A 85 -6.55 -16.76 -12.68
CA LYS A 85 -5.30 -16.49 -13.38
C LYS A 85 -4.18 -16.25 -12.37
N LYS A 86 -3.01 -16.85 -12.61
CA LYS A 86 -1.80 -16.58 -11.82
C LYS A 86 -0.97 -15.48 -12.48
N ASN A 87 -0.16 -14.81 -11.68
CA ASN A 87 0.83 -13.85 -12.16
C ASN A 87 2.01 -14.53 -12.88
N PRO A 88 2.95 -13.77 -13.49
CA PRO A 88 4.12 -14.34 -14.16
C PRO A 88 5.04 -15.16 -13.25
N GLY A 89 4.94 -15.00 -11.93
CA GLY A 89 5.60 -15.82 -10.91
C GLY A 89 4.85 -17.11 -10.55
N ASN A 90 3.77 -17.44 -11.26
CA ASN A 90 2.90 -18.57 -11.00
C ASN A 90 2.22 -18.52 -9.60
N GLN A 91 1.96 -17.31 -9.10
CA GLN A 91 1.29 -17.04 -7.82
C GLN A 91 -0.05 -16.32 -8.00
N TYR A 92 -0.97 -16.50 -7.06
CA TYR A 92 -2.27 -15.80 -7.03
C TYR A 92 -2.23 -14.49 -6.24
N ILE A 93 -1.25 -14.33 -5.37
CA ILE A 93 -1.13 -13.20 -4.44
C ILE A 93 0.25 -12.58 -4.62
N ASN A 94 0.31 -11.25 -4.62
CA ASN A 94 1.55 -10.51 -4.55
C ASN A 94 1.53 -9.55 -3.36
N PHE A 95 2.67 -9.45 -2.68
CA PHE A 95 2.95 -8.41 -1.70
C PHE A 95 4.06 -7.53 -2.29
N ASP A 96 3.74 -6.28 -2.59
CA ASP A 96 4.72 -5.28 -3.00
C ASP A 96 5.20 -4.54 -1.74
N LEU A 97 6.36 -4.93 -1.23
CA LEU A 97 6.91 -4.36 -0.01
C LEU A 97 7.32 -2.91 -0.26
N ALA A 98 7.07 -2.02 0.70
CA ALA A 98 7.58 -0.66 0.67
C ALA A 98 9.11 -0.68 0.87
N TYR A 99 9.84 -0.98 -0.20
CA TYR A 99 11.28 -1.19 -0.25
C TYR A 99 11.89 -0.48 -1.47
N PRO A 100 13.09 0.11 -1.35
CA PRO A 100 13.88 0.28 -0.13
C PRO A 100 13.21 1.24 0.86
N SER A 101 13.29 0.91 2.16
CA SER A 101 12.85 1.82 3.23
C SER A 101 13.64 1.57 4.52
N PRO A 102 13.78 2.57 5.40
CA PRO A 102 14.44 2.38 6.70
C PRO A 102 13.70 1.41 7.63
N ALA A 103 12.44 1.10 7.31
CA ALA A 103 11.60 0.19 8.07
C ALA A 103 11.97 -1.28 7.86
N ILE A 104 12.50 -1.62 6.68
CA ILE A 104 12.87 -2.98 6.30
C ILE A 104 14.40 -3.07 6.35
N PRO A 105 15.00 -4.04 7.07
CA PRO A 105 16.44 -4.19 7.12
C PRO A 105 17.05 -4.24 5.71
N GLY A 106 18.12 -3.49 5.47
CA GLY A 106 18.76 -3.44 4.14
C GLY A 106 19.32 -4.78 3.67
N ASP A 107 19.52 -5.72 4.60
CA ASP A 107 19.94 -7.08 4.31
C ASP A 107 18.77 -8.08 4.25
N PHE A 108 17.51 -7.62 4.38
CA PHE A 108 16.33 -8.50 4.41
C PHE A 108 16.24 -9.40 3.19
N PHE A 109 16.59 -8.89 2.01
CA PHE A 109 16.74 -9.67 0.78
C PHE A 109 18.21 -10.05 0.61
N PRO A 110 18.64 -11.26 1.03
CA PRO A 110 20.04 -11.66 0.91
C PRO A 110 20.41 -11.91 -0.55
N SER A 111 21.70 -11.75 -0.86
CA SER A 111 22.26 -12.01 -2.19
C SER A 111 23.63 -12.66 -2.12
N ASN A 112 24.12 -13.10 -3.27
CA ASN A 112 25.49 -13.57 -3.45
C ASN A 112 26.10 -12.91 -4.69
N GLU A 113 26.48 -11.65 -4.55
CA GLU A 113 27.03 -10.83 -5.65
C GLU A 113 28.23 -11.48 -6.31
N SER A 114 29.11 -12.15 -5.54
CA SER A 114 30.28 -12.83 -6.08
C SER A 114 29.95 -13.96 -7.07
N TYR A 115 28.76 -14.56 -6.93
CA TYR A 115 28.29 -15.63 -7.80
C TYR A 115 27.36 -15.12 -8.91
N TYR A 116 26.40 -14.24 -8.58
CA TYR A 116 25.38 -13.77 -9.54
C TYR A 116 25.77 -12.49 -10.30
N GLY A 117 26.71 -11.70 -9.78
CA GLY A 117 27.13 -10.42 -10.35
C GLY A 117 26.21 -9.23 -10.03
N TYR A 118 25.22 -9.41 -9.14
CA TYR A 118 24.31 -8.36 -8.69
C TYR A 118 23.75 -8.69 -7.29
N THR A 119 23.24 -7.67 -6.59
CA THR A 119 22.76 -7.78 -5.20
C THR A 119 21.25 -7.82 -5.06
N ASP A 120 20.51 -7.46 -6.11
CA ASP A 120 19.04 -7.36 -6.08
C ASP A 120 18.42 -8.35 -7.07
N PHE A 121 17.73 -9.35 -6.54
CA PHE A 121 16.98 -10.32 -7.34
C PHE A 121 15.58 -9.81 -7.76
N GLY A 122 15.11 -8.71 -7.17
CA GLY A 122 13.82 -8.07 -7.41
C GLY A 122 12.61 -8.84 -6.85
N VAL A 123 12.49 -10.14 -7.15
CA VAL A 123 11.28 -10.91 -6.87
C VAL A 123 11.59 -12.17 -6.07
N TRP A 124 10.79 -12.40 -5.03
CA TRP A 124 10.95 -13.50 -4.09
C TRP A 124 9.65 -14.29 -3.96
N ASN A 125 9.77 -15.61 -3.99
CA ASN A 125 8.72 -16.45 -3.42
C ASN A 125 8.79 -16.36 -1.90
N VAL A 126 7.63 -16.23 -1.28
CA VAL A 126 7.49 -16.20 0.17
C VAL A 126 6.40 -17.18 0.61
N SER A 127 6.55 -17.75 1.80
CA SER A 127 5.38 -18.21 2.54
C SER A 127 4.83 -17.04 3.35
N TYR A 128 3.52 -17.06 3.59
CA TYR A 128 2.86 -16.03 4.39
C TYR A 128 1.86 -16.66 5.35
N GLU A 129 1.71 -16.03 6.51
CA GLU A 129 0.67 -16.33 7.48
C GLU A 129 0.05 -15.02 7.98
N THR A 130 -1.27 -14.99 8.14
CA THR A 130 -1.93 -13.88 8.81
C THR A 130 -1.59 -13.94 10.31
N VAL A 131 -1.11 -12.85 10.88
CA VAL A 131 -0.76 -12.74 12.29
C VAL A 131 -1.45 -11.56 12.94
N SER A 132 -1.55 -11.58 14.28
CA SER A 132 -1.96 -10.38 15.03
C SER A 132 -0.98 -9.24 14.75
N CYS A 133 -1.52 -8.04 14.50
CA CYS A 133 -0.73 -6.83 14.32
C CYS A 133 0.02 -6.39 15.57
N THR A 134 -0.24 -7.02 16.73
CA THR A 134 0.60 -6.88 17.92
C THR A 134 2.06 -7.34 17.67
N ASN A 135 2.29 -8.17 16.65
CA ASN A 135 3.63 -8.61 16.23
C ASN A 135 4.28 -7.66 15.22
N TRP A 136 3.55 -6.67 14.69
CA TRP A 136 4.09 -5.69 13.78
C TRP A 136 4.89 -4.62 14.53
N ASN A 137 6.07 -4.25 14.00
CA ASN A 137 7.01 -3.38 14.73
C ASN A 137 6.42 -1.99 15.06
N GLY A 138 5.46 -1.50 14.26
CA GLY A 138 4.76 -0.24 14.50
C GLY A 138 3.67 -0.31 15.59
N TRP A 139 3.36 -1.49 16.14
CA TRP A 139 2.25 -1.69 17.07
C TRP A 139 2.28 -0.77 18.30
N LYS A 140 3.47 -0.53 18.85
CA LYS A 140 3.62 0.28 20.08
C LYS A 140 3.60 1.78 19.82
N ASN A 141 3.54 2.21 18.56
CA ASN A 141 3.47 3.61 18.19
C ASN A 141 2.03 3.97 17.81
N ALA A 142 1.31 4.64 18.73
CA ALA A 142 -0.07 5.04 18.51
C ALA A 142 -0.27 5.91 17.26
N ALA A 143 0.73 6.71 16.86
CA ALA A 143 0.65 7.53 15.65
C ALA A 143 0.69 6.69 14.36
N ALA A 144 1.23 5.47 14.41
CA ALA A 144 1.28 4.53 13.28
C ALA A 144 0.07 3.58 13.19
N LEU A 145 -0.92 3.77 14.08
CA LEU A 145 -2.12 2.95 14.13
C LEU A 145 -3.35 3.72 13.63
N GLY A 146 -4.26 2.99 13.02
CA GLY A 146 -5.53 3.55 12.57
C GLY A 146 -5.44 4.20 11.20
N SER A 147 -6.51 4.90 10.85
CA SER A 147 -6.63 5.67 9.63
C SER A 147 -6.57 7.17 9.90
N VAL A 148 -6.22 7.95 8.89
CA VAL A 148 -6.36 9.40 8.95
C VAL A 148 -7.84 9.78 9.01
N THR A 149 -8.15 10.97 9.56
CA THR A 149 -9.54 11.43 9.76
C THR A 149 -9.96 12.54 8.80
N ASN A 150 -9.07 12.97 7.90
CA ASN A 150 -9.23 14.17 7.08
C ASN A 150 -9.44 13.89 5.57
N LEU A 151 -9.61 12.63 5.17
CA LEU A 151 -9.83 12.25 3.75
C LEU A 151 -11.27 11.86 3.41
N GLY A 152 -12.22 12.00 4.35
CA GLY A 152 -13.63 11.60 4.18
C GLY A 152 -13.88 10.13 4.50
N ASN A 153 -15.13 9.79 4.85
CA ASN A 153 -15.50 8.44 5.33
C ASN A 153 -15.40 7.38 4.23
N GLU A 154 -15.45 7.78 2.97
CA GLU A 154 -15.33 6.92 1.79
C GLU A 154 -13.88 6.59 1.44
N SER A 155 -12.88 7.18 2.13
CA SER A 155 -11.46 7.07 1.76
C SER A 155 -10.51 6.68 2.91
N VAL A 156 -11.03 6.29 4.08
CA VAL A 156 -10.21 5.92 5.24
C VAL A 156 -10.73 4.66 5.94
N CYS A 157 -10.00 3.55 5.81
CA CYS A 157 -10.24 2.37 6.65
C CYS A 157 -8.93 1.59 6.83
N CYS A 158 -8.34 1.71 8.01
CA CYS A 158 -7.14 1.00 8.40
C CYS A 158 -7.20 0.61 9.87
N PRO A 159 -7.89 -0.50 10.21
CA PRO A 159 -7.97 -1.00 11.58
C PRO A 159 -6.57 -1.28 12.14
N ALA A 160 -6.38 -1.02 13.43
CA ALA A 160 -5.07 -1.21 14.07
C ALA A 160 -4.66 -2.69 14.14
N ASN A 161 -5.64 -3.58 14.35
CA ASN A 161 -5.50 -5.04 14.44
C ASN A 161 -6.81 -5.74 14.04
N PRO A 162 -7.15 -5.83 12.74
CA PRO A 162 -8.38 -6.47 12.28
C PRO A 162 -8.35 -7.98 12.56
N THR A 163 -9.44 -8.54 13.10
CA THR A 163 -9.56 -9.99 13.39
C THR A 163 -10.16 -10.78 12.25
N GLY A 164 -10.65 -10.10 11.20
CA GLY A 164 -11.44 -10.71 10.14
C GLY A 164 -12.95 -10.70 10.43
N ASN A 165 -13.37 -10.06 11.53
CA ASN A 165 -14.77 -9.82 11.81
C ASN A 165 -15.27 -8.64 10.93
N PRO A 166 -16.49 -8.69 10.36
CA PRO A 166 -17.04 -7.57 9.60
C PRO A 166 -17.06 -6.22 10.34
N ASN A 167 -17.08 -6.22 11.68
CA ASN A 167 -17.10 -5.01 12.51
C ASN A 167 -15.71 -4.35 12.67
N ASP A 168 -14.64 -5.07 12.37
CA ASP A 168 -13.26 -4.57 12.48
C ASP A 168 -12.44 -4.76 11.20
N THR A 169 -13.12 -5.09 10.10
CA THR A 169 -12.55 -5.30 8.78
C THR A 169 -13.18 -4.31 7.81
N CYS A 170 -12.35 -3.72 6.95
CA CYS A 170 -12.82 -2.77 5.95
C CYS A 170 -13.72 -3.45 4.92
N PRO A 171 -14.78 -2.77 4.43
CA PRO A 171 -15.62 -3.32 3.39
C PRO A 171 -14.86 -3.45 2.06
N SER A 172 -15.34 -4.33 1.20
CA SER A 172 -14.90 -4.46 -0.18
C SER A 172 -15.56 -3.42 -1.09
N TYR A 173 -14.86 -3.04 -2.16
CA TYR A 173 -15.39 -2.26 -3.26
C TYR A 173 -15.06 -2.93 -4.58
N SER A 174 -15.96 -2.85 -5.55
CA SER A 174 -15.67 -3.26 -6.92
C SER A 174 -16.33 -2.30 -7.89
N ASP A 175 -15.74 -2.19 -9.08
CA ASP A 175 -16.27 -1.33 -10.16
C ASP A 175 -17.71 -1.73 -10.54
N ASP A 176 -18.07 -3.02 -10.33
CA ASP A 176 -19.41 -3.56 -10.54
C ASP A 176 -20.42 -3.27 -9.41
N ASN A 177 -19.96 -3.00 -8.17
CA ASN A 177 -20.84 -2.85 -6.99
C ASN A 177 -20.95 -1.41 -6.45
N ARG A 178 -20.36 -0.42 -7.14
CA ARG A 178 -20.35 1.01 -6.79
C ARG A 178 -19.78 1.31 -5.40
N LEU A 179 -19.42 2.58 -5.19
CA LEU A 179 -19.08 3.08 -3.86
C LEU A 179 -20.32 2.90 -2.94
N PRO A 180 -20.17 2.40 -1.69
CA PRO A 180 -21.20 2.52 -0.68
C PRO A 180 -21.63 3.99 -0.57
N PRO A 181 -22.91 4.25 -0.26
CA PRO A 181 -23.44 5.60 -0.22
C PRO A 181 -22.63 6.46 0.76
N ASN A 182 -22.36 7.71 0.39
CA ASN A 182 -21.82 8.70 1.32
C ASN A 182 -22.79 8.85 2.48
N THR A 183 -22.38 8.41 3.67
CA THR A 183 -23.16 8.49 4.91
C THR A 183 -22.72 9.67 5.79
N ALA A 184 -21.87 10.56 5.28
CA ALA A 184 -21.50 11.78 5.98
C ALA A 184 -22.76 12.64 6.22
N THR A 185 -23.00 12.99 7.47
CA THR A 185 -24.07 13.89 7.86
C THR A 185 -23.59 15.34 7.73
N GLY A 186 -24.48 16.29 7.41
CA GLY A 186 -24.14 17.68 7.07
C GLY A 186 -23.35 18.50 8.11
N ALA A 187 -22.99 17.91 9.25
CA ALA A 187 -22.07 18.50 10.22
C ALA A 187 -20.58 18.41 9.80
N SER A 188 -20.22 17.56 8.83
CA SER A 188 -18.85 17.42 8.33
C SER A 188 -18.60 18.18 7.02
N ILE A 189 -19.12 19.41 6.91
CA ILE A 189 -18.58 20.37 5.94
C ILE A 189 -17.21 20.79 6.47
N ALA A 190 -16.14 20.27 5.87
CA ALA A 190 -14.83 20.89 5.95
C ALA A 190 -15.02 22.37 5.54
N ARG A 191 -14.79 23.29 6.49
CA ARG A 191 -14.78 24.72 6.18
C ARG A 191 -13.75 24.94 5.07
N LEU A 192 -14.23 25.13 3.84
CA LEU A 192 -13.43 25.72 2.77
C LEU A 192 -12.96 27.07 3.30
N LEU A 193 -11.68 27.18 3.60
CA LEU A 193 -11.06 28.48 3.88
C LEU A 193 -11.22 29.32 2.59
N PRO A 194 -11.74 30.56 2.68
CA PRO A 194 -11.88 31.40 1.51
C PRO A 194 -10.49 31.70 0.96
N ILE A 195 -10.25 31.26 -0.28
CA ILE A 195 -9.06 31.67 -1.04
C ILE A 195 -9.17 33.18 -1.26
N PRO A 196 -8.20 34.00 -0.82
CA PRO A 196 -8.25 35.43 -1.10
C PRO A 196 -8.05 35.63 -2.60
N ILE A 197 -9.06 36.21 -3.25
CA ILE A 197 -8.99 36.63 -4.65
C ILE A 197 -8.03 37.84 -4.69
N THR A 198 -6.74 37.58 -4.87
CA THR A 198 -5.81 38.62 -5.34
C THR A 198 -6.22 38.99 -6.76
N LEU A 199 -6.65 40.24 -6.94
CA LEU A 199 -6.90 40.86 -8.25
C LEU A 199 -5.72 40.58 -9.18
N VAL A 200 -5.96 39.79 -10.23
CA VAL A 200 -5.09 39.79 -11.41
C VAL A 200 -5.47 41.04 -12.20
N ALA A 201 -4.67 42.10 -12.05
CA ALA A 201 -4.76 43.28 -12.90
C ALA A 201 -4.33 42.89 -14.32
N LEU A 202 -5.28 42.87 -15.25
CA LEU A 202 -5.03 42.77 -16.69
C LEU A 202 -4.30 44.05 -17.15
N PHE A 203 -3.01 43.94 -17.42
CA PHE A 203 -2.27 44.96 -18.18
C PHE A 203 -2.64 44.84 -19.65
N VAL A 204 -3.48 45.76 -20.13
CA VAL A 204 -3.64 46.03 -21.56
C VAL A 204 -2.41 46.83 -22.01
N ILE A 205 -1.44 46.18 -22.66
CA ILE A 205 -0.39 46.89 -23.38
C ILE A 205 -0.97 47.26 -24.74
N ALA A 206 -1.40 48.52 -24.87
CA ALA A 206 -1.62 49.15 -26.17
C ALA A 206 -0.25 49.42 -26.80
N ASN A 207 0.10 48.70 -27.87
CA ASN A 207 1.22 49.08 -28.72
C ASN A 207 0.74 50.12 -29.75
N LEU A 208 1.09 51.37 -29.49
CA LEU A 208 1.09 52.47 -30.44
C LEU A 208 2.48 52.53 -31.10
N PHE A 209 2.56 52.18 -32.39
CA PHE A 209 3.46 52.75 -33.40
C PHE A 209 2.73 52.50 -34.73
N GLY A 210 2.34 53.49 -35.53
CA GLY A 210 3.09 54.68 -35.91
C GLY A 210 3.60 54.47 -37.34
N SER A 211 2.91 55.07 -38.31
CA SER A 211 3.51 55.58 -39.54
C SER A 211 3.55 57.10 -39.42
#